data_AF-A0A401R5F4-F1
#
_entry.id   AF-A0A401R5F4-F1
#
_cell.length_a   1.000
_cell.length_b   1.000
_cell.length_c   1.000
_cell.angle_alpha   90.00
_cell.angle_beta   90.00
_cell.angle_gamma   90.00
#
_symmetry.space_group_name_H-M   'P 1'
#
loop_
_entity.id
_entity.type
_entity.pdbx_description
1 polymer ?
#
loop_
_entity_poly.entity_id
_entity_poly.type
_entity_poly.pdbx_seq_one_letter_code
_entity_poly.pdbx_strand_id
1 'polypeptide(L)'
;MPDPGTTPPQPALLLPAASILWMQAKDAFLSGAFPAYGSVAWCSLPADSPQRLAAALDAAERWRHHVAEEQRLDALAESDPAAWFREMTADANDQARRTLRRLRLSSVPTADEMTTRRQPRPARPAAASPAWPPLAVPGRPGWWRHFLDGQQVDLPHREAPATEGAAA
;
A
#
# COMPACT_ATOMS: atom_id res chain seq x y z
N MET A 1 -7.33 80.88 -3.20
CA MET A 1 -6.70 80.99 -4.54
C MET A 1 -5.87 79.73 -4.75
N PRO A 2 -6.29 78.82 -5.63
CA PRO A 2 -5.54 77.61 -5.97
C PRO A 2 -4.35 77.94 -6.88
N ASP A 3 -3.24 77.24 -6.65
CA ASP A 3 -1.95 77.43 -7.31
C ASP A 3 -1.99 76.88 -8.76
N PRO A 4 -1.86 77.71 -9.82
CA PRO A 4 -2.03 77.28 -11.21
C PRO A 4 -0.85 76.47 -11.78
N GLY A 5 0.12 76.04 -10.95
CA GLY A 5 1.38 75.43 -11.42
C GLY A 5 1.50 73.91 -11.34
N THR A 6 0.57 73.19 -10.69
CA THR A 6 0.72 71.73 -10.52
C THR A 6 0.23 71.00 -11.77
N THR A 7 1.11 70.83 -12.76
CA THR A 7 0.88 69.92 -13.88
C THR A 7 0.83 68.49 -13.30
N PRO A 8 -0.28 67.75 -13.41
CA PRO A 8 -0.33 66.37 -12.97
C PRO A 8 0.72 65.57 -13.75
N PRO A 9 1.48 64.67 -13.12
CA PRO A 9 2.45 63.85 -13.84
C PRO A 9 1.73 63.11 -14.96
N GLN A 10 2.13 63.35 -16.21
CA GLN A 10 1.56 62.66 -17.36
C GLN A 10 1.77 61.15 -17.20
N PRO A 11 0.73 60.31 -17.31
CA PRO A 11 0.84 58.85 -17.29
C PRO A 11 1.43 58.27 -18.60
N ALA A 12 2.22 59.06 -19.33
CA ALA A 12 2.76 58.68 -20.62
C ALA A 12 4.07 57.89 -20.42
N LEU A 13 4.09 56.66 -20.95
CA LEU A 13 5.25 55.76 -21.19
C LEU A 13 5.43 54.53 -20.27
N LEU A 14 4.55 54.23 -19.30
CA LEU A 14 4.66 52.97 -18.53
C LEU A 14 4.06 51.74 -19.22
N LEU A 15 3.09 51.94 -20.13
CA LEU A 15 2.42 50.85 -20.84
C LEU A 15 3.38 49.97 -21.68
N PRO A 16 4.37 50.51 -22.43
CA PRO A 16 5.31 49.68 -23.19
C PRO A 16 6.15 48.77 -22.30
N ALA A 17 6.63 49.26 -21.14
CA ALA A 17 7.50 48.48 -20.25
C ALA A 17 6.75 47.31 -19.59
N ALA A 18 5.53 47.55 -19.11
CA ALA A 18 4.68 46.49 -18.55
C ALA A 18 4.31 45.43 -19.60
N SER A 19 4.00 45.85 -20.83
CA SER A 19 3.72 44.91 -21.93
C SER A 19 4.94 44.07 -22.32
N ILE A 20 6.14 44.66 -22.36
CA ILE A 20 7.39 43.92 -22.63
C ILE A 20 7.67 42.92 -21.51
N LEU A 21 7.56 43.33 -20.24
CA LEU A 21 7.75 42.43 -19.09
C LEU A 21 6.75 41.27 -19.12
N TRP A 22 5.48 41.54 -19.43
CA TRP A 22 4.46 40.51 -19.56
C TRP A 22 4.77 39.52 -20.69
N MET A 23 5.18 40.02 -21.85
CA MET A 23 5.57 39.16 -22.99
C MET A 23 6.73 38.24 -22.63
N GLN A 24 7.77 38.78 -21.99
CA GLN A 24 8.94 38.02 -21.56
C GLN A 24 8.60 37.03 -20.44
N ALA A 25 7.73 37.40 -19.50
CA ALA A 25 7.27 36.51 -18.46
C ALA A 25 6.44 35.36 -19.04
N LYS A 26 5.61 35.62 -20.05
CA LYS A 26 4.86 34.58 -20.77
C LYS A 26 5.80 33.61 -21.49
N ASP A 27 6.86 34.10 -22.12
CA ASP A 27 7.88 33.25 -22.75
C ASP A 27 8.63 32.38 -21.71
N ALA A 28 9.06 32.98 -20.60
CA ALA A 28 9.66 32.24 -19.48
C ALA A 28 8.70 31.18 -18.92
N PHE A 29 7.42 31.52 -18.75
CA PHE A 29 6.38 30.60 -18.29
C PHE A 29 6.22 29.40 -19.23
N LEU A 30 6.05 29.66 -20.53
CA LEU A 30 5.84 28.61 -21.54
C LEU A 30 7.07 27.72 -21.73
N SER A 31 8.28 28.25 -21.55
CA SER A 31 9.52 27.48 -21.59
C SER A 31 9.83 26.71 -20.30
N GLY A 32 9.16 27.02 -19.19
CA GLY A 32 9.48 26.45 -17.88
C GLY A 32 10.79 26.99 -17.27
N ALA A 33 11.39 28.03 -17.86
CA ALA A 33 12.71 28.55 -17.49
C ALA A 33 12.65 29.57 -16.35
N PHE A 34 12.11 29.17 -15.19
CA PHE A 34 12.00 30.02 -13.99
C PHE A 34 12.13 29.19 -12.70
N PRO A 35 12.62 29.78 -11.60
CA PRO A 35 12.68 29.09 -10.31
C PRO A 35 11.29 28.96 -9.67
N ALA A 36 11.10 27.98 -8.79
CA ALA A 36 9.86 27.83 -8.03
C ALA A 36 9.56 29.09 -7.19
N TYR A 37 8.30 29.53 -7.17
CA TYR A 37 7.85 30.66 -6.37
C TYR A 37 8.21 30.48 -4.89
N GLY A 38 8.72 31.55 -4.25
CA GLY A 38 9.13 31.53 -2.85
C GLY A 38 10.44 30.80 -2.55
N SER A 39 11.07 30.16 -3.53
CA SER A 39 12.40 29.56 -3.36
C SER A 39 13.49 30.62 -3.15
N VAL A 40 14.65 30.23 -2.60
CA VAL A 40 15.81 31.13 -2.43
C VAL A 40 16.25 31.73 -3.77
N ALA A 41 16.24 30.94 -4.84
CA ALA A 41 16.56 31.39 -6.19
C ALA A 41 15.56 32.46 -6.69
N TRP A 42 14.26 32.28 -6.42
CA TRP A 42 13.23 33.27 -6.74
C TRP A 42 13.39 34.56 -5.93
N CYS A 43 13.65 34.47 -4.63
CA CYS A 43 13.86 35.63 -3.76
C CYS A 43 15.09 36.46 -4.17
N SER A 44 16.07 35.82 -4.80
CA SER A 44 17.28 36.47 -5.30
C SER A 44 17.09 37.18 -6.64
N LEU A 45 15.95 36.98 -7.31
CA LEU A 45 15.66 37.65 -8.58
C LEU A 45 15.33 39.15 -8.38
N PRO A 46 15.78 40.03 -9.30
CA PRO A 46 15.35 41.42 -9.33
C PRO A 46 13.82 41.55 -9.35
N ALA A 47 13.28 42.64 -8.82
CA ALA A 47 11.85 42.90 -8.80
C ALA A 47 11.23 42.91 -10.22
N ASP A 48 11.97 43.44 -11.20
CA ASP A 48 11.53 43.55 -12.59
C ASP A 48 11.91 42.33 -13.46
N SER A 49 12.31 41.21 -12.84
CA SER A 49 12.65 40.01 -13.60
C SER A 49 11.39 39.33 -14.19
N PRO A 50 11.36 39.02 -15.50
CA PRO A 50 10.26 38.27 -16.10
C PRO A 50 10.13 36.86 -15.53
N GLN A 51 11.23 36.23 -15.08
CA GLN A 51 11.20 34.92 -14.44
C GLN A 51 10.48 34.97 -13.09
N ARG A 52 10.60 36.10 -12.38
CA ARG A 52 9.93 36.30 -11.08
C ARG A 52 8.42 36.34 -11.26
N LEU A 53 7.94 37.04 -12.29
CA LEU A 53 6.52 37.10 -12.66
C LEU A 53 6.02 35.74 -13.19
N ALA A 54 6.79 35.05 -14.03
CA ALA A 54 6.44 33.72 -14.53
C ALA A 54 6.22 32.71 -13.39
N ALA A 55 7.11 32.69 -12.40
CA ALA A 55 6.98 31.84 -11.22
C ALA A 55 5.73 32.16 -10.39
N ALA A 56 5.37 33.45 -10.26
CA ALA A 56 4.17 33.84 -9.54
C ALA A 56 2.89 33.41 -10.28
N LEU A 57 2.88 33.49 -11.62
CA LEU A 57 1.78 32.98 -12.44
C LEU A 57 1.63 31.46 -12.32
N ASP A 58 2.73 30.71 -12.39
CA ASP A 58 2.73 29.25 -12.17
C ASP A 58 2.18 28.88 -10.79
N ALA A 59 2.62 29.56 -9.74
CA ALA A 59 2.07 29.34 -8.41
C ALA A 59 0.57 29.64 -8.34
N ALA A 60 0.10 30.72 -8.98
CA ALA A 60 -1.31 31.07 -9.02
C ALA A 60 -2.16 30.05 -9.80
N GLU A 61 -1.68 29.54 -10.94
CA GLU A 61 -2.39 28.48 -11.69
C GLU A 61 -2.41 27.17 -10.92
N ARG A 62 -1.29 26.78 -10.29
CA ARG A 62 -1.25 25.60 -9.41
C ARG A 62 -2.23 25.72 -8.27
N TRP A 63 -2.36 26.91 -7.68
CA TRP A 63 -3.36 27.15 -6.64
C TRP A 63 -4.80 27.00 -7.17
N ARG A 64 -5.12 27.53 -8.36
CA ARG A 64 -6.44 27.34 -8.97
C ARG A 64 -6.74 25.88 -9.24
N HIS A 65 -5.76 25.14 -9.76
CA HIS A 65 -5.90 23.70 -9.97
C HIS A 65 -6.09 22.95 -8.65
N HIS A 66 -5.35 23.31 -7.60
CA HIS A 66 -5.50 22.75 -6.28
C HIS A 66 -6.91 22.97 -5.72
N VAL A 67 -7.41 24.21 -5.75
CA VAL A 67 -8.77 24.54 -5.28
C VAL A 67 -9.84 23.80 -6.10
N ALA A 68 -9.68 23.72 -7.43
CA ALA A 68 -10.61 22.98 -8.27
C ALA A 68 -10.60 21.48 -7.95
N GLU A 69 -9.42 20.92 -7.65
CA GLU A 69 -9.27 19.53 -7.26
C GLU A 69 -9.86 19.24 -5.87
N GLU A 70 -9.65 20.13 -4.89
CA GLU A 70 -10.30 20.03 -3.58
C GLU A 70 -11.82 20.04 -3.71
N GLN A 71 -12.36 20.98 -4.49
CA GLN A 71 -13.81 21.04 -4.76
C GLN A 71 -14.34 19.77 -5.44
N ARG A 72 -13.57 19.20 -6.38
CA ARG A 72 -13.93 17.94 -7.02
C ARG A 72 -13.95 16.78 -6.01
N LEU A 73 -12.95 16.71 -5.14
CA LEU A 73 -12.85 15.67 -4.11
C LEU A 73 -13.95 15.81 -3.05
N ASP A 74 -14.29 17.03 -2.64
CA ASP A 74 -15.40 17.29 -1.72
C ASP A 74 -16.74 16.86 -2.35
N ALA A 75 -16.98 17.24 -3.60
CA ALA A 75 -18.18 16.82 -4.33
C ALA A 75 -18.23 15.28 -4.51
N LEU A 76 -17.08 14.64 -4.73
CA LEU A 76 -17.00 13.18 -4.81
C LEU A 76 -17.27 12.53 -3.46
N ALA A 77 -16.75 13.08 -2.36
CA ALA A 77 -16.99 12.59 -1.01
C ALA A 77 -18.48 12.62 -0.65
N GLU A 78 -19.20 13.66 -1.07
CA GLU A 78 -20.64 13.79 -0.83
C GLU A 78 -21.47 12.86 -1.74
N SER A 79 -21.12 12.75 -3.03
CA SER A 79 -21.90 12.00 -4.02
C SER A 79 -21.62 10.49 -4.04
N ASP A 80 -20.37 10.07 -3.89
CA ASP A 80 -19.94 8.66 -3.79
C ASP A 80 -18.77 8.52 -2.79
N PRO A 81 -19.06 8.40 -1.49
CA PRO A 81 -18.04 8.23 -0.45
C PRO A 81 -17.13 7.02 -0.69
N ALA A 82 -17.63 5.97 -1.34
CA ALA A 82 -16.84 4.77 -1.63
C ALA A 82 -15.83 5.02 -2.76
N ALA A 83 -16.20 5.77 -3.80
CA ALA A 83 -15.27 6.21 -4.84
C ALA A 83 -14.22 7.16 -4.28
N TRP A 84 -14.63 8.15 -3.50
CA TRP A 84 -13.71 9.05 -2.81
C TRP A 84 -12.69 8.28 -1.97
N PHE A 85 -13.13 7.32 -1.15
CA PHE A 85 -12.22 6.52 -0.32
C PHE A 85 -11.24 5.70 -1.16
N ARG A 86 -11.71 5.09 -2.27
CA ARG A 86 -10.84 4.35 -3.20
C ARG A 86 -9.76 5.26 -3.80
N GLU A 87 -10.14 6.47 -4.21
CA GLU A 87 -9.23 7.44 -4.81
C GLU A 87 -8.20 7.94 -3.78
N MET A 88 -8.65 8.41 -2.61
CA MET A 88 -7.79 8.92 -1.55
C MET A 88 -6.81 7.88 -0.99
N THR A 89 -7.17 6.60 -1.04
CA THR A 89 -6.32 5.51 -0.54
C THR A 89 -5.55 4.78 -1.64
N ALA A 90 -5.69 5.17 -2.92
CA ALA A 90 -5.10 4.47 -4.06
C ALA A 90 -3.57 4.32 -3.92
N ASP A 91 -2.86 5.43 -3.68
CA ASP A 91 -1.40 5.43 -3.53
C ASP A 91 -0.94 4.64 -2.29
N ALA A 92 -1.65 4.80 -1.17
CA ALA A 92 -1.35 4.05 0.05
C ALA A 92 -1.54 2.54 -0.15
N ASN A 93 -2.61 2.15 -0.85
CA ASN A 93 -2.88 0.76 -1.20
C ASN A 93 -1.83 0.20 -2.16
N ASP A 94 -1.38 0.98 -3.14
CA ASP A 94 -0.31 0.57 -4.04
C ASP A 94 1.03 0.43 -3.32
N GLN A 95 1.35 1.33 -2.40
CA GLN A 95 2.54 1.21 -1.56
C GLN A 95 2.46 0.00 -0.61
N ALA A 96 1.28 -0.28 -0.05
CA ALA A 96 1.03 -1.47 0.75
C ALA A 96 1.22 -2.74 -0.09
N ARG A 97 0.67 -2.81 -1.30
CA ARG A 97 0.87 -3.93 -2.24
C ARG A 97 2.34 -4.15 -2.57
N ARG A 98 3.09 -3.08 -2.86
CA ARG A 98 4.55 -3.17 -3.10
C ARG A 98 5.28 -3.72 -1.87
N THR A 99 4.91 -3.25 -0.68
CA THR A 99 5.51 -3.68 0.58
C THR A 99 5.23 -5.15 0.87
N LEU A 100 3.97 -5.60 0.72
CA LEU A 100 3.57 -6.98 0.89
C LEU A 100 4.35 -7.91 -0.05
N ARG A 101 4.51 -7.52 -1.32
CA ARG A 101 5.31 -8.27 -2.29
C ARG A 101 6.79 -8.32 -1.91
N ARG A 102 7.38 -7.16 -1.58
CA ARG A 102 8.80 -7.04 -1.21
C ARG A 102 9.15 -7.89 0.01
N LEU A 103 8.30 -7.85 1.03
CA LEU A 103 8.50 -8.57 2.29
C LEU A 103 7.91 -10.00 2.26
N ARG A 104 7.32 -10.42 1.14
CA ARG A 104 6.62 -11.71 0.99
C ARG A 104 5.61 -11.99 2.11
N LEU A 105 4.98 -10.94 2.65
CA LEU A 105 4.04 -11.07 3.77
C LEU A 105 2.79 -11.86 3.39
N SER A 106 2.45 -11.95 2.09
CA SER A 106 1.39 -12.83 1.61
C SER A 106 1.66 -14.32 1.81
N SER A 107 2.90 -14.71 2.11
CA SER A 107 3.27 -16.09 2.45
C SER A 107 3.31 -16.35 3.97
N VAL A 108 3.16 -15.30 4.78
CA VAL A 108 3.14 -15.42 6.24
C VAL A 108 1.74 -15.83 6.66
N PRO A 109 1.58 -16.97 7.37
CA PRO A 109 0.29 -17.40 7.86
C PRO A 109 -0.35 -16.35 8.76
N THR A 110 -1.67 -16.18 8.66
CA THR A 110 -2.41 -15.31 9.57
C THR A 110 -2.32 -15.82 11.02
N ALA A 111 -2.60 -14.95 12.00
CA ALA A 111 -2.62 -15.36 13.41
C ALA A 111 -3.62 -16.49 13.66
N ASP A 112 -4.76 -16.48 12.96
CA ASP A 112 -5.76 -17.52 13.04
C ASP A 112 -5.25 -18.84 12.44
N GLU A 113 -4.64 -18.80 11.24
CA GLU A 113 -3.99 -19.98 10.65
C GLU A 113 -2.89 -20.57 11.55
N MET A 114 -2.07 -19.72 12.17
CA MET A 114 -1.06 -20.15 13.14
C MET A 114 -1.71 -20.82 14.34
N THR A 115 -2.85 -20.30 14.81
CA THR A 115 -3.61 -20.88 15.92
C THR A 115 -4.20 -22.23 15.53
N THR A 116 -4.81 -22.35 14.34
CA THR A 116 -5.28 -23.63 13.80
C THR A 116 -4.16 -24.65 13.67
N ARG A 117 -2.97 -24.26 13.21
CA ARG A 117 -1.80 -25.15 13.11
C ARG A 117 -1.31 -25.66 14.46
N ARG A 118 -1.54 -24.90 15.54
CA ARG A 118 -1.21 -25.30 16.91
C ARG A 118 -2.26 -26.21 17.52
N GLN A 119 -3.46 -26.30 16.95
CA GLN A 119 -4.46 -27.23 17.45
C GLN A 119 -3.93 -28.67 17.30
N PRO A 120 -3.93 -29.46 18.40
CA PRO A 120 -3.46 -30.82 18.34
C PRO A 120 -4.33 -31.59 17.35
N ARG A 121 -3.68 -32.25 16.38
CA ARG A 121 -4.40 -33.14 15.48
C ARG A 121 -5.06 -34.25 16.31
N PRO A 122 -6.30 -34.65 16.00
CA PRO A 122 -6.93 -35.75 16.69
C PRO A 122 -6.02 -36.98 16.60
N ALA A 123 -5.85 -37.66 17.73
CA ALA A 123 -5.05 -38.88 17.79
C ALA A 123 -5.60 -39.87 16.75
N ARG A 124 -4.77 -40.25 15.78
CA ARG A 124 -5.15 -41.28 14.82
C ARG A 124 -5.14 -42.64 15.54
N PRO A 125 -6.14 -43.50 15.33
CA PRO A 125 -6.08 -44.86 15.83
C PRO A 125 -4.78 -45.52 15.35
N ALA A 126 -4.05 -46.16 16.26
CA ALA A 126 -2.92 -46.99 15.86
C ALA A 126 -3.45 -48.13 14.99
N ALA A 127 -2.90 -48.26 13.79
CA ALA A 127 -3.20 -49.34 12.87
C ALA A 127 -1.97 -50.24 12.77
N ALA A 128 -2.13 -51.51 13.12
CA ALA A 128 -1.11 -52.51 12.82
C ALA A 128 -1.21 -52.86 11.32
N SER A 129 -0.09 -52.75 10.61
CA SER A 129 0.04 -53.20 9.23
C SER A 129 0.46 -54.69 9.21
N PRO A 130 0.21 -55.42 8.10
CA PRO A 130 0.70 -56.79 7.95
C PRO A 130 2.22 -56.85 8.15
N ALA A 131 2.69 -57.90 8.84
CA ALA A 131 4.11 -58.15 9.16
C ALA A 131 4.79 -57.13 10.11
N TRP A 132 4.05 -56.22 10.73
CA TRP A 132 4.59 -55.35 11.77
C TRP A 132 4.55 -56.01 13.14
N PRO A 133 5.52 -55.70 14.03
CA PRO A 133 5.44 -56.13 15.41
C PRO A 133 4.22 -55.48 16.10
N PRO A 134 3.66 -56.12 17.13
CA PRO A 134 2.48 -55.61 17.82
C PRO A 134 2.70 -54.21 18.41
N LEU A 135 1.71 -53.34 18.26
CA LEU A 135 1.78 -51.93 18.65
C LEU A 135 1.05 -51.70 19.97
N ALA A 136 1.70 -51.07 20.96
CA ALA A 136 1.04 -50.73 22.22
C ALA A 136 -0.15 -49.78 21.97
N VAL A 137 -1.31 -50.08 22.56
CA VAL A 137 -2.53 -49.27 22.39
C VAL A 137 -2.46 -48.04 23.30
N PRO A 138 -2.44 -46.80 22.75
CA PRO A 138 -2.42 -45.59 23.55
C PRO A 138 -3.66 -45.51 24.47
N GLY A 139 -3.45 -45.24 25.75
CA GLY A 139 -4.52 -45.15 26.76
C GLY A 139 -4.95 -46.50 27.36
N ARG A 140 -4.38 -47.63 26.93
CA ARG A 140 -4.62 -48.96 27.51
C ARG A 140 -3.29 -49.67 27.80
N PRO A 141 -2.59 -49.31 28.90
CA PRO A 141 -1.32 -49.95 29.25
C PRO A 141 -1.50 -51.46 29.42
N GLY A 142 -0.56 -52.24 28.86
CA GLY A 142 -0.63 -53.71 28.82
C GLY A 142 -1.36 -54.29 27.59
N TRP A 143 -2.06 -53.48 26.80
CA TRP A 143 -2.73 -53.92 25.57
C TRP A 143 -1.91 -53.62 24.32
N TRP A 144 -1.88 -54.56 23.41
CA TRP A 144 -1.13 -54.53 22.16
C TRP A 144 -2.07 -54.83 20.99
N ARG A 145 -1.96 -54.07 19.91
CA ARG A 145 -2.70 -54.27 18.67
C ARG A 145 -1.87 -55.10 17.70
N HIS A 146 -2.41 -56.23 17.31
CA HIS A 146 -1.86 -57.19 16.36
C HIS A 146 -2.59 -57.09 15.02
N PHE A 147 -1.96 -57.57 13.95
CA PHE A 147 -2.61 -57.81 12.66
C PHE A 147 -2.59 -59.32 12.40
N LEU A 148 -3.71 -59.99 12.67
CA LEU A 148 -3.88 -61.44 12.58
C LEU A 148 -4.98 -61.75 11.58
N ASP A 149 -4.75 -62.66 10.64
CA ASP A 149 -5.73 -63.13 9.68
C ASP A 149 -6.47 -62.01 8.91
N GLY A 150 -5.75 -60.94 8.59
CA GLY A 150 -6.30 -59.78 7.88
C GLY A 150 -7.09 -58.81 8.76
N GLN A 151 -7.17 -59.03 10.08
CA GLN A 151 -7.90 -58.21 11.04
C GLN A 151 -7.00 -57.60 12.11
N GLN A 152 -7.41 -56.45 12.65
CA GLN A 152 -6.75 -55.83 13.79
C GLN A 152 -7.37 -56.29 15.10
N VAL A 153 -6.56 -56.90 15.97
CA VAL A 153 -7.02 -57.49 17.24
C VAL A 153 -6.20 -56.92 18.38
N ASP A 154 -6.87 -56.51 19.47
CA ASP A 154 -6.22 -56.02 20.68
C ASP A 154 -6.07 -57.18 21.68
N LEU A 155 -4.84 -57.48 22.09
CA LEU A 155 -4.49 -58.56 23.00
C LEU A 155 -3.68 -58.04 24.21
N PRO A 156 -3.82 -58.62 25.41
CA PRO A 156 -3.12 -58.17 26.62
C PRO A 156 -1.64 -58.63 26.71
N HIS A 157 -1.04 -59.02 25.58
CA HIS A 157 0.34 -59.50 25.51
C HIS A 157 0.99 -59.05 24.20
N ARG A 158 2.31 -58.87 24.25
CA ARG A 158 3.12 -58.36 23.13
C ARG A 158 3.45 -59.43 22.12
N GLU A 159 3.52 -60.69 22.53
CA GLU A 159 3.96 -61.79 21.67
C GLU A 159 2.85 -62.13 20.68
N ALA A 160 3.19 -62.26 19.40
CA ALA A 160 2.23 -62.75 18.42
C ALA A 160 1.94 -64.22 18.74
N PRO A 161 0.67 -64.67 18.70
CA PRO A 161 0.39 -66.10 18.73
C PRO A 161 1.20 -66.76 17.61
N ALA A 162 1.94 -67.82 17.95
CA ALA A 162 2.71 -68.57 16.97
C ALA A 162 1.78 -68.89 15.80
N THR A 163 2.09 -68.36 14.62
CA THR A 163 1.38 -68.66 13.38
C THR A 163 1.73 -70.10 13.01
N GLU A 164 1.13 -71.06 13.70
CA GLU A 164 1.17 -72.46 13.34
C GLU A 164 0.35 -72.64 12.06
N GLY A 165 1.05 -72.67 10.93
CA GLY A 165 0.57 -73.28 9.70
C GLY A 165 0.16 -72.30 8.59
N ALA A 166 1.10 -71.97 7.73
CA ALA A 166 0.82 -71.68 6.31
C ALA A 166 2.07 -71.89 5.44
N ALA A 167 2.43 -73.16 5.22
CA ALA A 167 3.15 -73.60 4.02
C ALA A 167 2.76 -75.05 3.72
N ALA A 168 1.72 -75.18 2.89
CA ALA A 168 1.54 -76.22 1.88
C ALA A 168 1.05 -75.51 0.60
#